data_AF-A0A9P5X323-F1
#
_entry.id   AF-A0A9P5X323-F1
#
_cell.length_a   1.000
_cell.length_b   1.000
_cell.length_c   1.000
_cell.angle_alpha   90.00
_cell.angle_beta   90.00
_cell.angle_gamma   90.00
#
_symmetry.space_group_name_H-M   'P 1'
#
loop_
_entity.id
_entity.type
_entity.pdbx_description
1 polymer ?
#
loop_
_entity_poly.entity_id
_entity_poly.type
_entity_poly.pdbx_seq_one_letter_code
_entity_poly.pdbx_strand_id
1 'polypeptide(L)'
;MTLKDGLYTIRHLAEGEPPVVPGGMYASSKDGKDKPVTAEPLGPDSKIRWFVARVASKENEYTITEFRDDESIPGQWARHTNKSGGPVLLIVRPNVEMFTFEWGIQEAEEPGVYNIRGDSRIGATDWADLRDPGGVKPEVLLKSVPVVPDAYIPRWVFEKA
;
A
#
# COMPACT_ATOMS: atom_id res chain seq x y z
N MET A 1 -3.86 -11.13 -13.44
CA MET A 1 -2.83 -10.58 -14.35
C MET A 1 -1.71 -9.98 -13.52
N THR A 2 -0.46 -10.02 -13.97
CA THR A 2 0.66 -9.45 -13.19
C THR A 2 0.81 -7.95 -13.47
N LEU A 3 0.84 -7.13 -12.42
CA LEU A 3 1.00 -5.67 -12.53
C LEU A 3 2.31 -5.32 -13.26
N LYS A 4 2.26 -4.32 -14.15
CA LYS A 4 3.45 -3.83 -14.87
C LYS A 4 4.20 -2.83 -14.00
N ASP A 5 5.51 -2.75 -14.15
CA ASP A 5 6.29 -1.71 -13.49
C ASP A 5 5.86 -0.30 -13.96
N GLY A 6 6.06 0.70 -13.11
CA GLY A 6 5.98 2.11 -13.47
C GLY A 6 5.34 2.98 -12.40
N LEU A 7 4.93 4.18 -12.81
CA LEU A 7 4.36 5.18 -11.91
C LEU A 7 2.83 5.04 -11.81
N TYR A 8 2.32 5.04 -10.59
CA TYR A 8 0.91 4.85 -10.28
C TYR A 8 0.41 5.81 -9.20
N THR A 9 -0.89 6.11 -9.24
CA THR A 9 -1.66 6.50 -8.06
C THR A 9 -2.31 5.25 -7.46
N ILE A 10 -2.41 5.21 -6.12
CA ILE A 10 -2.93 4.06 -5.38
C ILE A 10 -4.13 4.55 -4.55
N ARG A 11 -5.35 4.35 -5.04
CA ARG A 11 -6.59 4.81 -4.38
C ARG A 11 -7.20 3.71 -3.53
N HIS A 12 -7.56 4.03 -2.29
CA HIS A 12 -8.28 3.11 -1.42
C HIS A 12 -9.71 2.88 -1.91
N LEU A 13 -10.19 1.64 -1.84
CA LEU A 13 -11.59 1.30 -2.01
C LEU A 13 -12.17 0.82 -0.68
N ALA A 14 -13.18 1.52 -0.18
CA ALA A 14 -13.92 1.06 0.98
C ALA A 14 -14.74 -0.21 0.64
N GLU A 15 -15.10 -0.97 1.68
CA GLU A 15 -15.95 -2.14 1.50
C GLU A 15 -17.30 -1.75 0.88
N GLY A 16 -17.69 -2.44 -0.19
CA GLY A 16 -18.91 -2.14 -0.95
C GLY A 16 -18.80 -0.95 -1.92
N GLU A 17 -17.68 -0.22 -1.96
CA GLU A 17 -17.48 0.87 -2.90
C GLU A 17 -17.12 0.33 -4.30
N PRO A 18 -17.75 0.82 -5.38
CA PRO A 18 -17.40 0.42 -6.73
C PRO A 18 -16.05 1.04 -7.16
N PRO A 19 -15.30 0.41 -8.07
CA PRO A 19 -13.99 0.90 -8.49
C PRO A 19 -14.05 2.20 -9.30
N VAL A 20 -15.20 2.59 -9.86
CA VAL A 20 -15.34 3.77 -10.72
C VAL A 20 -16.15 4.85 -10.00
N VAL A 21 -15.56 5.46 -8.97
CA VAL A 21 -16.15 6.57 -8.22
C VAL A 21 -15.22 7.79 -8.32
N PRO A 22 -15.74 8.98 -8.67
CA PRO A 22 -14.94 10.20 -8.64
C PRO A 22 -14.58 10.57 -7.18
N GLY A 23 -13.31 10.91 -6.95
CA GLY A 23 -12.80 11.29 -5.64
C GLY A 23 -12.09 10.13 -4.92
N GLY A 24 -12.23 10.09 -3.60
CA GLY A 24 -11.59 9.07 -2.76
C GLY A 24 -10.23 9.48 -2.20
N MET A 25 -9.67 8.59 -1.40
CA MET A 25 -8.42 8.81 -0.66
C MET A 25 -7.30 8.00 -1.31
N TYR A 26 -6.21 8.68 -1.64
CA TYR A 26 -5.03 8.09 -2.26
C TYR A 26 -3.92 7.96 -1.24
N ALA A 27 -3.19 6.85 -1.25
CA ALA A 27 -2.04 6.69 -0.40
C ALA A 27 -0.99 7.76 -0.71
N SER A 28 -0.41 8.37 0.33
CA SER A 28 0.39 9.59 0.20
C SER A 28 1.66 9.57 1.05
N SER A 29 2.73 10.13 0.48
CA SER A 29 4.02 10.37 1.14
C SER A 29 4.13 11.77 1.77
N LYS A 30 3.04 12.53 1.87
CA LYS A 30 3.06 13.94 2.34
C LYS A 30 3.70 14.14 3.72
N ASP A 31 3.54 13.19 4.62
CA ASP A 31 4.06 13.24 6.00
C ASP A 31 5.58 13.03 6.07
N GLY A 32 6.20 12.55 4.99
CA GLY A 32 7.64 12.35 4.86
C GLY A 32 8.15 11.03 5.43
N LYS A 33 9.49 10.90 5.41
CA LYS A 33 10.21 9.68 5.80
C LYS A 33 10.10 9.43 7.30
N ASP A 34 10.20 8.16 7.69
CA ASP A 34 10.09 7.65 9.06
C ASP A 34 8.71 7.91 9.72
N LYS A 35 7.70 8.23 8.90
CA LYS A 35 6.30 8.37 9.31
C LYS A 35 5.43 7.29 8.66
N PRO A 36 4.24 6.99 9.25
CA PRO A 36 3.23 6.20 8.57
C PRO A 36 2.87 6.79 7.22
N VAL A 37 2.69 5.94 6.22
CA VAL A 37 2.06 6.31 4.96
C VAL A 37 0.62 6.73 5.28
N THR A 38 0.23 7.92 4.85
CA THR A 38 -1.09 8.49 5.10
C THR A 38 -1.92 8.47 3.82
N ALA A 39 -3.03 9.20 3.78
CA ALA A 39 -3.77 9.45 2.56
C ALA A 39 -4.20 10.91 2.43
N GLU A 40 -4.46 11.29 1.18
CA GLU A 40 -5.05 12.57 0.82
C GLU A 40 -5.92 12.41 -0.45
N PRO A 41 -6.90 13.29 -0.66
CA PRO A 41 -7.63 13.34 -1.92
C PRO A 41 -6.73 13.87 -3.06
N LEU A 42 -7.23 13.80 -4.29
CA LEU A 42 -6.60 14.49 -5.42
C LEU A 42 -6.49 16.00 -5.19
N GLY A 43 -5.33 16.56 -5.49
CA GLY A 43 -5.04 17.99 -5.38
C GLY A 43 -3.77 18.37 -6.15
N PRO A 44 -3.56 19.68 -6.40
CA PRO A 44 -2.42 20.16 -7.19
C PRO A 44 -1.07 19.85 -6.53
N ASP A 45 -1.01 19.86 -5.19
CA ASP A 45 0.21 19.65 -4.41
C ASP A 45 0.29 18.23 -3.79
N SER A 46 -0.57 17.31 -4.25
CA SER A 46 -0.70 15.99 -3.64
C SER A 46 0.50 15.09 -3.91
N LYS A 47 0.96 14.39 -2.86
CA LYS A 47 2.11 13.47 -2.94
C LYS A 47 1.67 12.01 -3.04
N ILE A 48 0.86 11.73 -4.05
CA ILE A 48 0.11 10.47 -4.22
C ILE A 48 0.65 9.55 -5.32
N ARG A 49 1.81 9.88 -5.88
CA ARG A 49 2.45 9.14 -6.97
C ARG A 49 3.52 8.20 -6.41
N TRP A 50 3.49 6.95 -6.87
CA TRP A 50 4.36 5.87 -6.40
C TRP A 50 4.96 5.12 -7.57
N PHE A 51 6.28 4.90 -7.54
CA PHE A 51 6.92 3.93 -8.42
C PHE A 51 6.71 2.53 -7.85
N VAL A 52 6.05 1.69 -8.64
CA VAL A 52 5.82 0.27 -8.33
C VAL A 52 6.67 -0.56 -9.26
N ALA A 53 7.53 -1.41 -8.70
CA ALA A 53 8.49 -2.19 -9.46
C ALA A 53 8.58 -3.62 -8.92
N ARG A 54 8.68 -4.60 -9.82
CA ARG A 54 8.85 -6.00 -9.44
C ARG A 54 10.19 -6.27 -8.75
N VAL A 55 10.15 -7.14 -7.76
CA VAL A 55 11.33 -7.73 -7.15
C VAL A 55 11.82 -8.85 -8.07
N ALA A 56 12.96 -8.66 -8.73
CA ALA A 56 13.44 -9.55 -9.80
C ALA A 56 13.55 -11.04 -9.41
N SER A 57 13.78 -11.34 -8.12
CA SER A 57 13.95 -12.70 -7.60
C SER A 57 12.67 -13.35 -7.07
N LYS A 58 11.52 -12.66 -7.08
CA LYS A 58 10.29 -13.12 -6.44
C LYS A 58 9.07 -12.89 -7.32
N GLU A 59 8.29 -13.96 -7.51
CA GLU A 59 7.07 -13.90 -8.31
C GLU A 59 6.00 -13.07 -7.56
N ASN A 60 5.39 -12.11 -8.26
CA ASN A 60 4.31 -11.25 -7.76
C ASN A 60 4.67 -10.40 -6.52
N GLU A 61 5.94 -10.22 -6.21
CA GLU A 61 6.42 -9.32 -5.16
C GLU A 61 6.95 -8.02 -5.76
N TYR A 62 6.67 -6.89 -5.09
CA TYR A 62 6.96 -5.55 -5.58
C TYR A 62 7.52 -4.66 -4.47
N THR A 63 8.22 -3.60 -4.87
CA THR A 63 8.45 -2.43 -4.02
C THR A 63 7.47 -1.32 -4.40
N ILE A 64 7.12 -0.48 -3.42
CA ILE A 64 6.29 0.72 -3.61
C ILE A 64 7.11 1.90 -3.08
N THR A 65 7.57 2.75 -3.99
CA THR A 65 8.57 3.81 -3.72
C THR A 65 7.96 5.18 -3.96
N GLU A 66 8.16 6.15 -3.07
CA GLU A 66 7.62 7.50 -3.25
C GLU A 66 8.20 8.16 -4.51
N PHE A 67 7.38 8.95 -5.21
CA PHE A 67 7.89 9.85 -6.24
C PHE A 67 8.51 11.09 -5.58
N ARG A 68 9.70 11.50 -6.06
CA ARG A 68 10.35 12.76 -5.68
C ARG A 68 10.91 13.43 -6.92
N ASP A 69 10.93 14.76 -6.89
CA ASP A 69 11.55 15.63 -7.88
C ASP A 69 12.86 16.27 -7.37
N ASP A 70 13.26 15.96 -6.14
CA ASP A 70 14.54 16.35 -5.55
C ASP A 70 15.62 15.26 -5.62
N GLU A 71 16.85 15.59 -5.24
CA GLU A 71 17.99 14.66 -5.25
C GLU A 71 18.01 13.69 -4.05
N SER A 72 17.02 13.76 -3.16
CA SER A 72 17.03 12.92 -1.95
C SER A 72 16.59 11.50 -2.28
N ILE A 73 17.20 10.51 -1.61
CA ILE A 73 16.85 9.09 -1.81
C ILE A 73 15.38 8.87 -1.44
N PRO A 74 14.53 8.35 -2.34
CA PRO A 74 13.12 8.09 -2.05
C PRO A 74 12.92 7.08 -0.91
N GLY A 75 11.92 7.31 -0.07
CA GLY A 75 11.40 6.30 0.85
C GLY A 75 10.56 5.23 0.14
N GLN A 76 10.49 4.05 0.76
CA GLN A 76 9.72 2.90 0.31
C GLN A 76 8.72 2.48 1.39
N TRP A 77 7.60 1.89 0.96
CA TRP A 77 6.65 1.27 1.88
C TRP A 77 7.32 0.12 2.61
N ALA A 78 7.36 0.23 3.92
CA ALA A 78 7.99 -0.72 4.81
C ALA A 78 6.99 -1.24 5.83
N ARG A 79 7.06 -2.53 6.11
CA ARG A 79 6.35 -3.13 7.24
C ARG A 79 7.29 -3.91 8.13
N HIS A 80 6.89 -4.08 9.37
CA HIS A 80 7.63 -4.88 10.33
C HIS A 80 7.36 -6.37 10.07
N THR A 81 8.41 -7.19 9.92
CA THR A 81 8.30 -8.61 9.53
C THR A 81 7.67 -9.51 10.60
N ASN A 82 7.73 -9.07 11.87
CA ASN A 82 7.28 -9.84 13.03
C ASN A 82 6.10 -9.21 13.80
N LYS A 83 5.42 -8.20 13.24
CA LYS A 83 4.29 -7.52 13.93
C LYS A 83 3.12 -7.33 12.99
N SER A 84 1.98 -7.93 13.34
CA SER A 84 0.71 -7.64 12.68
C SER A 84 0.04 -6.39 13.23
N GLY A 85 -0.82 -5.76 12.44
CA GLY A 85 -1.60 -4.60 12.89
C GLY A 85 -0.82 -3.27 12.88
N GLY A 86 0.48 -3.30 12.59
CA GLY A 86 1.34 -2.12 12.61
C GLY A 86 1.11 -1.19 11.41
N PRO A 87 1.62 0.05 11.49
CA PRO A 87 1.58 0.98 10.38
C PRO A 87 2.53 0.54 9.26
N VAL A 88 2.16 0.90 8.04
CA VAL A 88 3.09 0.92 6.91
C VAL A 88 3.88 2.21 6.99
N LEU A 89 5.19 2.12 7.14
CA LEU A 89 6.09 3.27 7.27
C LEU A 89 6.73 3.61 5.92
N LEU A 90 7.11 4.87 5.75
CA LEU A 90 7.92 5.32 4.63
C LEU A 90 9.41 5.35 5.01
N ILE A 91 10.18 4.35 4.61
CA ILE A 91 11.57 4.15 5.07
C ILE A 91 12.56 4.16 3.90
N VAL A 92 13.71 4.82 4.07
CA VAL A 92 14.78 4.86 3.04
C VAL A 92 15.72 3.67 3.14
N ARG A 93 16.09 3.27 4.37
CA ARG A 93 17.02 2.17 4.65
C ARG A 93 16.43 1.30 5.75
N PRO A 94 16.01 0.06 5.45
CA PRO A 94 15.43 -0.78 6.46
C PRO A 94 16.57 -1.31 7.33
N ASN A 95 16.33 -1.40 8.64
CA ASN A 95 16.98 -2.46 9.38
C ASN A 95 16.33 -3.77 8.90
N VAL A 96 17.03 -4.51 8.03
CA VAL A 96 16.51 -5.72 7.36
C VAL A 96 16.11 -6.83 8.33
N GLU A 97 16.56 -6.79 9.58
CA GLU A 97 16.12 -7.72 10.62
C GLU A 97 14.72 -7.37 11.16
N MET A 98 14.29 -6.12 11.00
CA MET A 98 13.01 -5.63 11.53
C MET A 98 11.98 -5.32 10.43
N PHE A 99 12.43 -4.89 9.24
CA PHE A 99 11.55 -4.38 8.19
C PHE A 99 11.80 -5.04 6.84
N THR A 100 10.73 -5.18 6.07
CA THR A 100 10.77 -5.56 4.65
C THR A 100 10.09 -4.50 3.78
N PHE A 101 10.54 -4.37 2.53
CA PHE A 101 9.98 -3.51 1.48
C PHE A 101 9.19 -4.27 0.42
N GLU A 102 9.10 -5.59 0.56
CA GLU A 102 8.54 -6.46 -0.46
C GLU A 102 7.06 -6.71 -0.18
N TRP A 103 6.21 -6.47 -1.17
CA TRP A 103 4.76 -6.59 -1.07
C TRP A 103 4.22 -7.50 -2.15
N GLY A 104 3.37 -8.45 -1.76
CA GLY A 104 2.63 -9.25 -2.73
C GLY A 104 1.52 -8.40 -3.33
N ILE A 105 1.55 -8.13 -4.63
CA ILE A 105 0.46 -7.38 -5.29
C ILE A 105 -0.27 -8.34 -6.23
N GLN A 106 -1.53 -8.59 -5.90
CA GLN A 106 -2.40 -9.51 -6.63
C GLN A 106 -3.63 -8.77 -7.13
N GLU A 107 -4.07 -9.09 -8.34
CA GLU A 107 -5.32 -8.56 -8.89
C GLU A 107 -6.50 -9.18 -8.13
N ALA A 108 -7.48 -8.35 -7.77
CA ALA A 108 -8.74 -8.78 -7.21
C ALA A 108 -9.68 -9.31 -8.31
N GLU A 109 -10.93 -9.64 -7.96
CA GLU A 109 -11.91 -10.12 -8.95
C GLU A 109 -12.23 -9.04 -10.00
N GLU A 110 -12.25 -7.76 -9.60
CA GLU A 110 -12.48 -6.66 -10.52
C GLU A 110 -11.19 -6.20 -11.24
N PRO A 111 -11.20 -6.05 -12.57
CA PRO A 111 -10.04 -5.57 -13.32
C PRO A 111 -9.53 -4.21 -12.84
N GLY A 112 -8.20 -4.09 -12.69
CA GLY A 112 -7.56 -2.85 -12.23
C GLY A 112 -7.64 -2.61 -10.72
N VAL A 113 -8.29 -3.51 -9.98
CA VAL A 113 -8.33 -3.54 -8.52
C VAL A 113 -7.32 -4.56 -8.02
N TYR A 114 -6.55 -4.19 -7.00
CA TYR A 114 -5.49 -5.02 -6.44
C TYR A 114 -5.57 -5.08 -4.92
N ASN A 115 -5.13 -6.19 -4.36
CA ASN A 115 -4.83 -6.31 -2.94
C ASN A 115 -3.31 -6.17 -2.74
N ILE A 116 -2.91 -5.48 -1.67
CA ILE A 116 -1.51 -5.32 -1.29
C ILE A 116 -1.26 -6.18 -0.05
N ARG A 117 -0.59 -7.32 -0.26
CA ARG A 117 -0.35 -8.37 0.73
C ARG A 117 0.92 -8.10 1.51
N GLY A 118 0.80 -8.13 2.83
CA GLY A 118 1.91 -8.21 3.77
C GLY A 118 2.26 -9.66 4.09
N ASP A 119 2.45 -9.95 5.39
CA ASP A 119 2.86 -11.28 5.84
C ASP A 119 1.65 -12.22 5.96
N SER A 120 1.88 -13.50 5.65
CA SER A 120 0.88 -14.56 5.76
C SER A 120 1.23 -15.48 6.93
N ARG A 121 0.21 -15.86 7.70
CA ARG A 121 0.31 -16.78 8.84
C ARG A 121 -0.79 -17.84 8.75
N ILE A 122 -0.64 -18.91 9.53
CA ILE A 122 -1.66 -19.96 9.56
C ILE A 122 -2.99 -19.34 10.00
N GLY A 123 -4.00 -19.41 9.12
CA GLY A 123 -5.36 -18.93 9.36
C GLY A 123 -5.62 -17.44 9.11
N ALA A 124 -4.60 -16.62 8.82
CA ALA A 124 -4.81 -15.20 8.52
C ALA A 124 -3.70 -14.61 7.63
N THR A 125 -4.04 -13.58 6.86
CA THR A 125 -3.08 -12.80 6.07
C THR A 125 -3.22 -11.33 6.40
N ASP A 126 -2.10 -10.64 6.54
CA ASP A 126 -2.08 -9.19 6.74
C ASP A 126 -2.12 -8.48 5.37
N TRP A 127 -2.99 -7.48 5.25
CA TRP A 127 -3.21 -6.69 4.03
C TRP A 127 -3.08 -5.21 4.34
N ALA A 128 -2.52 -4.43 3.43
CA ALA A 128 -2.49 -2.98 3.58
C ALA A 128 -3.92 -2.42 3.43
N ASP A 129 -4.37 -1.66 4.43
CA ASP A 129 -5.71 -1.06 4.51
C ASP A 129 -5.59 0.39 4.95
N LEU A 130 -6.45 1.27 4.44
CA LEU A 130 -6.51 2.65 4.92
C LEU A 130 -7.49 2.74 6.08
N ARG A 131 -7.02 3.23 7.23
CA ARG A 131 -7.82 3.35 8.45
C ARG A 131 -7.53 4.67 9.14
N ASP A 132 -8.47 5.14 9.94
CA ASP A 132 -8.24 6.29 10.82
C ASP A 132 -8.18 5.81 12.28
N PRO A 133 -7.00 5.37 12.76
CA PRO A 133 -6.85 4.88 14.12
C PRO A 133 -7.07 6.03 15.11
N GLY A 134 -8.23 6.02 15.77
CA GLY A 134 -8.57 7.01 16.79
C GLY A 134 -9.19 8.30 16.27
N GLY A 135 -9.56 8.39 14.99
CA GLY A 135 -10.26 9.54 14.42
C GLY A 135 -9.39 10.80 14.30
N VAL A 136 -8.08 10.63 14.14
CA VAL A 136 -7.11 11.73 14.08
C VAL A 136 -6.68 11.98 12.65
N LYS A 137 -6.26 10.94 11.93
CA LYS A 137 -5.82 11.03 10.54
C LYS A 137 -5.79 9.64 9.89
N PRO A 138 -6.09 9.55 8.58
CA PRO A 138 -5.99 8.29 7.85
C PRO A 138 -4.53 7.84 7.70
N GLU A 139 -4.28 6.57 7.98
CA GLU A 139 -2.98 5.89 7.87
C GLU A 139 -3.15 4.53 7.20
N VAL A 140 -2.15 4.12 6.44
CA VAL A 140 -2.08 2.78 5.88
C VAL A 140 -1.56 1.83 6.97
N LEU A 141 -2.39 0.89 7.38
CA LEU A 141 -2.11 -0.09 8.42
C LEU A 141 -2.19 -1.51 7.85
N LEU A 142 -1.55 -2.46 8.53
CA LEU A 142 -1.75 -3.89 8.27
C LEU A 142 -3.05 -4.38 8.91
N LYS A 143 -4.09 -4.63 8.12
CA LYS A 143 -5.31 -5.33 8.56
C LYS A 143 -5.08 -6.83 8.48
N SER A 144 -5.20 -7.53 9.61
CA SER A 144 -5.25 -8.98 9.58
C SER A 144 -6.64 -9.47 9.16
N VAL A 145 -6.69 -10.29 8.11
CA VAL A 145 -7.93 -10.86 7.57
C VAL A 145 -7.85 -12.39 7.69
N PRO A 146 -8.82 -13.04 8.33
CA PRO A 146 -8.87 -14.50 8.42
C PRO A 146 -9.11 -15.10 7.03
N VAL A 147 -8.52 -16.27 6.78
CA VAL A 147 -8.70 -17.00 5.51
C VAL A 147 -9.98 -17.84 5.60
N VAL A 148 -11.12 -17.16 5.47
CA VAL A 148 -12.46 -17.76 5.44
C VAL A 148 -13.23 -17.21 4.24
N PRO A 149 -14.25 -17.94 3.74
CA PRO A 149 -15.15 -17.41 2.74
C PRO A 149 -15.76 -16.06 3.18
N ASP A 150 -16.03 -15.20 2.20
CA ASP A 150 -16.73 -13.91 2.38
C ASP A 150 -16.01 -12.85 3.23
N ALA A 151 -14.79 -13.11 3.72
CA ALA A 151 -14.02 -12.11 4.43
C ALA A 151 -13.59 -10.97 3.48
N TYR A 152 -13.92 -9.73 3.85
CA TYR A 152 -13.48 -8.57 3.09
C TYR A 152 -11.96 -8.35 3.19
N ILE A 153 -11.28 -8.57 2.06
CA ILE A 153 -9.87 -8.25 1.86
C ILE A 153 -9.77 -6.80 1.36
N PRO A 154 -8.96 -5.93 2.00
CA PRO A 154 -8.73 -4.56 1.54
C PRO A 154 -8.29 -4.47 0.08
N ARG A 155 -8.84 -3.50 -0.64
CA ARG A 155 -8.65 -3.31 -2.08
C ARG A 155 -8.21 -1.90 -2.41
N TRP A 156 -7.44 -1.81 -3.48
CA TRP A 156 -6.86 -0.56 -3.99
C TRP A 156 -6.99 -0.51 -5.51
N VAL A 157 -7.31 0.64 -6.07
CA VAL A 157 -7.22 0.88 -7.51
C VAL A 157 -5.84 1.41 -7.85
N PHE A 158 -5.19 0.78 -8.83
CA PHE A 158 -3.91 1.22 -9.37
C PHE A 158 -4.16 1.88 -10.72
N GLU A 159 -3.94 3.20 -10.80
CA GLU A 159 -4.11 3.98 -12.02
C GLU A 159 -2.75 4.51 -12.47
N LYS A 160 -2.42 4.42 -13.76
CA LYS A 160 -1.15 4.95 -14.29
C LYS A 160 -1.14 6.47 -14.13
N ALA A 161 -0.05 6.99 -13.59
CA ALA A 161 0.18 8.42 -13.37
C ALA A 161 1.09 9.06 -14.43
#